data_AF-A0A6L5XAW8-F1
#
_entry.id   AF-A0A6L5XAW8-F1
#
_cell.length_a   1.000
_cell.length_b   1.000
_cell.length_c   1.000
_cell.angle_alpha   90.00
_cell.angle_beta   90.00
_cell.angle_gamma   90.00
#
_symmetry.space_group_name_H-M   'P 1'
#
loop_
_entity.id
_entity.type
_entity.pdbx_description
1 polymer ?
#
loop_
_entity_poly.entity_id
_entity_poly.type
_entity_poly.pdbx_seq_one_letter_code
_entity_poly.pdbx_strand_id
1 'polypeptide(L)' 'METIYDHNPTKLEVEKIGYLPKELYLKLDADTKYRDLALLFNIRGDKKKMKHYISLVRDDMMRNSFFRTIYHP' A
#
# COMPACT_ATOMS: atom_id res chain seq x y z
N MET A 1 12.97 4.84 -4.19
CA MET A 1 11.49 4.73 -4.22
C MET A 1 11.02 4.69 -2.78
N GLU A 2 10.02 5.50 -2.43
CA GLU A 2 9.45 5.52 -1.08
C GLU A 2 8.70 4.21 -0.78
N THR A 3 8.70 3.79 0.49
CA THR A 3 8.10 2.54 0.97
C THR A 3 7.27 2.76 2.23
N ILE A 4 6.43 1.78 2.60
CA ILE A 4 5.67 1.84 3.85
C ILE A 4 6.57 2.05 5.08
N TYR A 5 7.82 1.56 5.04
CA TYR A 5 8.77 1.65 6.15
C TYR A 5 9.33 3.07 6.36
N ASP A 6 9.26 3.94 5.35
CA ASP A 6 9.66 5.36 5.47
C ASP A 6 8.63 6.16 6.29
N HIS A 7 7.45 5.60 6.55
CA HIS A 7 6.34 6.24 7.25
C HIS A 7 6.11 5.74 8.68
N ASN A 8 7.11 5.06 9.26
CA ASN A 8 7.07 4.46 10.60
C ASN A 8 5.75 3.71 10.86
N PRO A 9 5.46 2.63 10.13
CA PRO A 9 4.20 1.91 10.26
C PRO A 9 4.16 1.14 11.59
N THR A 10 3.00 1.11 12.22
CA THR A 10 2.75 0.28 13.40
C THR A 10 2.68 -1.19 12.99
N LYS A 11 2.88 -2.10 13.95
CA LYS A 11 2.77 -3.56 13.69
C LYS A 11 1.41 -3.92 13.08
N LEU A 12 0.32 -3.36 13.61
CA LEU A 12 -1.04 -3.57 13.11
C LEU A 12 -1.21 -3.10 11.65
N GLU A 13 -0.58 -1.99 11.27
CA GLU A 13 -0.61 -1.50 9.89
C GLU A 13 0.14 -2.47 8.96
N VAL A 14 1.32 -2.93 9.36
CA VAL A 14 2.10 -3.90 8.58
C VAL A 14 1.34 -5.23 8.46
N GLU A 15 0.71 -5.71 9.53
CA GLU A 15 -0.10 -6.93 9.50
C GLU A 15 -1.29 -6.81 8.56
N LYS A 16 -1.97 -5.66 8.51
CA LYS A 16 -3.07 -5.41 7.57
C LYS A 16 -2.64 -5.31 6.12
N ILE A 17 -1.44 -4.81 5.86
CA ILE A 17 -0.90 -4.66 4.50
C ILE A 17 -0.37 -6.00 3.98
N GLY A 18 0.18 -6.81 4.87
CA GLY A 18 0.78 -8.10 4.56
C GLY A 18 2.16 -8.16 5.20
N TYR A 19 2.34 -9.08 6.14
CA TYR A 19 3.61 -9.22 6.85
C TYR A 19 4.65 -9.90 5.94
N LEU A 20 5.53 -9.08 5.36
CA LEU A 20 6.75 -9.54 4.69
C LEU A 20 7.97 -8.98 5.43
N PRO A 21 9.02 -9.79 5.64
CA PRO A 21 10.32 -9.29 6.07
C PRO A 21 10.76 -8.11 5.18
N LYS A 22 11.29 -7.04 5.80
CA LYS A 22 11.70 -5.81 5.10
C LYS A 22 12.58 -6.10 3.86
N GLU A 23 13.49 -7.06 3.95
CA GLU A 23 14.38 -7.44 2.86
C GLU A 23 13.63 -8.04 1.65
N LEU A 24 12.59 -8.82 1.89
CA LEU A 24 11.74 -9.37 0.84
C LEU A 24 10.82 -8.28 0.26
N TYR A 25 10.31 -7.40 1.12
CA TYR A 25 9.51 -6.26 0.70
C TYR A 25 10.27 -5.33 -0.25
N LEU A 26 11.56 -5.07 0.04
CA LEU A 26 12.40 -4.23 -0.83
C LEU A 26 12.62 -4.83 -2.22
N LYS A 27 12.46 -6.15 -2.39
CA LYS A 27 12.55 -6.83 -3.70
C LYS A 27 11.27 -6.78 -4.52
N LEU A 28 10.14 -6.34 -3.93
CA LEU A 28 8.88 -6.21 -4.65
C LEU A 28 8.96 -5.16 -5.75
N ASP A 29 8.09 -5.29 -6.75
CA ASP A 29 7.93 -4.30 -7.80
C ASP A 29 7.36 -2.97 -7.27
N ALA A 30 7.44 -1.93 -8.10
CA ALA A 30 7.00 -0.60 -7.73
C ALA A 30 5.47 -0.53 -7.53
N ASP A 31 4.69 -1.21 -8.37
CA ASP A 31 3.23 -1.14 -8.31
C ASP A 31 2.70 -1.76 -7.01
N THR A 32 3.26 -2.90 -6.59
CA THR A 32 2.95 -3.50 -5.28
C THR A 32 3.27 -2.54 -4.14
N LYS A 33 4.45 -1.91 -4.15
CA LYS A 33 4.85 -0.94 -3.11
C LYS A 33 3.95 0.30 -3.07
N TYR A 34 3.54 0.82 -4.23
CA TYR A 34 2.59 1.94 -4.31
C TYR A 34 1.20 1.56 -3.81
N ARG A 35 0.73 0.35 -4.14
CA ARG A 35 -0.53 -0.19 -3.60
C ARG A 35 -0.48 -0.29 -2.07
N ASP A 36 0.62 -0.77 -1.52
CA ASP A 36 0.79 -0.93 -0.08
C ASP A 36 0.87 0.43 0.65
N LEU A 37 1.52 1.43 0.03
CA LEU A 37 1.48 2.81 0.50
C LEU A 37 0.04 3.36 0.48
N ALA A 38 -0.70 3.13 -0.59
CA ALA A 38 -2.10 3.54 -0.67
C ALA A 38 -2.94 2.89 0.44
N LEU A 39 -2.67 1.61 0.76
CA LEU A 39 -3.34 0.89 1.84
C LEU A 39 -2.98 1.43 3.22
N LEU A 40 -1.70 1.74 3.46
CA LEU A 40 -1.25 2.39 4.69
C LEU A 40 -2.00 3.70 4.94
N PHE A 41 -2.05 4.58 3.93
CA PHE A 41 -2.75 5.86 4.07
C PHE A 41 -4.27 5.71 4.15
N ASN A 42 -4.84 4.66 3.56
CA ASN A 42 -6.24 4.32 3.77
C ASN A 42 -6.51 3.95 5.24
N ILE A 43 -5.67 3.10 5.84
CA ILE A 43 -5.79 2.69 7.25
C ILE A 43 -5.67 3.91 8.18
N ARG A 44 -4.79 4.86 7.86
CA ARG A 44 -4.61 6.12 8.60
C ARG A 44 -5.72 7.15 8.34
N GLY A 45 -6.62 6.90 7.41
CA GLY A 45 -7.67 7.84 7.00
C GLY A 45 -7.21 9.00 6.11
N ASP A 46 -5.95 9.03 5.67
CA ASP A 46 -5.43 10.05 4.75
C ASP A 46 -5.79 9.70 3.30
N LYS A 47 -7.01 10.09 2.91
CA LYS A 47 -7.54 9.85 1.57
C LYS A 47 -6.75 10.57 0.47
N LYS A 48 -6.05 11.67 0.78
CA LYS A 48 -5.31 12.44 -0.22
C LYS A 48 -4.06 11.69 -0.64
N LYS A 49 -3.29 11.21 0.34
CA LYS A 49 -2.12 10.38 0.07
C LYS A 49 -2.51 9.02 -0.51
N MET A 50 -3.57 8.40 -0.02
CA MET A 50 -4.08 7.15 -0.60
C MET A 50 -4.35 7.29 -2.11
N LYS A 51 -5.09 8.34 -2.52
CA LYS A 51 -5.38 8.62 -3.94
C LYS A 51 -4.11 8.93 -4.75
N HIS A 52 -3.13 9.58 -4.14
CA HIS A 52 -1.85 9.86 -4.80
C HIS A 52 -1.12 8.56 -5.15
N TYR A 53 -0.86 7.68 -4.18
CA TYR A 53 -0.09 6.46 -4.44
C TYR A 53 -0.83 5.46 -5.33
N ILE A 54 -2.16 5.32 -5.17
CA ILE A 54 -2.92 4.43 -6.06
C ILE A 54 -2.93 4.92 -7.52
N SER A 55 -2.80 6.23 -7.76
CA SER A 55 -2.67 6.78 -9.10
C SER A 55 -1.32 6.48 -9.77
N LEU A 56 -0.30 6.14 -8.97
CA LEU A 56 1.04 5.78 -9.45
C LEU A 56 1.16 4.31 -9.85
N VAL A 57 0.21 3.46 -9.39
CA VAL A 57 0.12 2.05 -9.79
C VAL A 57 -0.25 2.00 -11.27
N ARG A 58 0.62 1.42 -12.10
CA ARG A 58 0.40 1.33 -13.56
C ARG A 58 -0.57 0.21 -13.89
N ASP A 59 -0.46 -0.92 -13.20
CA ASP A 59 -1.33 -2.06 -13.38
C ASP A 59 -2.79 -1.74 -13.00
N ASP A 60 -3.67 -1.74 -14.00
CA ASP A 60 -5.11 -1.47 -13.83
C ASP A 60 -5.79 -2.54 -12.98
N MET A 61 -5.33 -3.80 -13.06
CA MET A 61 -5.91 -4.90 -12.29
C MET A 61 -5.62 -4.74 -10.79
N MET A 62 -4.41 -4.34 -10.41
CA MET A 62 -4.01 -4.03 -9.04
C MET A 62 -4.78 -2.83 -8.49
N ARG A 63 -4.95 -1.77 -9.29
CA ARG A 63 -5.78 -0.61 -8.88
C ARG A 63 -7.22 -1.02 -8.59
N ASN A 64 -7.84 -1.78 -9.50
CA ASN A 64 -9.20 -2.26 -9.31
C ASN A 64 -9.32 -3.21 -8.11
N SER A 65 -8.33 -4.10 -7.92
CA SER A 65 -8.26 -5.01 -6.78
C SER A 65 -8.15 -4.24 -5.45
N PHE A 66 -7.34 -3.18 -5.39
CA PHE A 66 -7.24 -2.31 -4.22
C PHE A 66 -8.60 -1.73 -3.81
N PHE A 67 -9.34 -1.15 -4.77
CA PHE A 67 -10.66 -0.59 -4.49
C PHE A 67 -11.66 -1.65 -4.02
N ARG A 68 -11.61 -2.87 -4.58
CA ARG A 68 -12.40 -3.99 -4.08
C ARG A 68 -12.07 -4.32 -2.62
N THR A 69 -10.78 -4.41 -2.27
CA THR A 69 -10.34 -4.70 -0.90
C THR A 69 -10.79 -3.65 0.12
N ILE A 70 -10.79 -2.36 -0.22
CA ILE A 70 -11.13 -1.30 0.74
C ILE A 70 -12.63 -1.00 0.84
N TYR A 71 -13.42 -1.28 -0.21
CA TYR A 71 -14.86 -1.00 -0.24
C TYR A 71 -15.75 -2.24 -0.05
N HIS A 72 -15.18 -3.44 -0.18
CA HIS A 72 -15.84 -4.70 0.14
C HIS A 72 -14.95 -5.54 1.09
N PRO A 73 -14.69 -5.04 2.31
CA PRO A 73 -13.89 -5.76 3.32
C PRO A 73 -14.57 -7.02 3.85
#